data_AF-S7RFK1-F1
#
_entry.id   AF-S7RFK1-F1
#
_cell.length_a   1.000
_cell.length_b   1.000
_cell.length_c   1.000
_cell.angle_alpha   90.00
_cell.angle_beta   90.00
_cell.angle_gamma   90.00
#
_symmetry.space_group_name_H-M   'P 1'
#
loop_
_entity.id
_entity.type
_entity.pdbx_description
1 polymer ?
#
loop_
_entity_poly.entity_id
_entity_poly.type
_entity_poly.pdbx_seq_one_letter_code
_entity_poly.pdbx_strand_id
1 'polypeptide(L)' 'MEGHKKHFLTGMVYHGEYHFNCRFIDKTGTIWYNDGISTGRQCVIEGTLSNTDMTDLTKCKGKDISLVIYARRY' A
#
# COMPACT_ATOMS: atom_id res chain seq x y z
N MET A 1 -32.79 6.71 0.79
CA MET A 1 -31.94 5.72 1.46
C MET A 1 -30.50 6.07 1.11
N GLU A 2 -29.71 6.54 2.07
CA GLU A 2 -28.34 6.97 1.79
C GLU A 2 -27.48 5.72 1.58
N GLY A 3 -27.03 5.52 0.34
CA GLY A 3 -26.20 4.37 -0.02
C GLY A 3 -24.87 4.41 0.75
N HIS A 4 -24.44 3.27 1.29
CA HIS A 4 -23.16 3.16 2.00
C HIS A 4 -22.01 3.66 1.11
N LYS A 5 -21.27 4.67 1.58
CA LYS A 5 -20.12 5.20 0.87
C LYS A 5 -18.99 4.17 0.88
N LYS A 6 -18.73 3.54 -0.27
CA LYS A 6 -17.66 2.56 -0.45
C LYS A 6 -16.29 3.26 -0.49
N HIS A 7 -15.38 2.78 0.34
CA HIS A 7 -13.97 3.19 0.33
C HIS A 7 -13.11 2.03 -0.15
N PHE A 8 -11.96 2.34 -0.75
CA PHE A 8 -11.03 1.37 -1.29
C PHE A 8 -9.67 1.57 -0.65
N LEU A 9 -8.96 0.49 -0.36
CA LEU A 9 -7.57 0.54 0.05
C LEU A 9 -6.73 1.14 -1.08
N THR A 10 -5.99 2.20 -0.79
CA THR A 10 -5.18 2.93 -1.78
C THR A 10 -3.73 3.10 -1.36
N GLY A 11 -3.41 2.94 -0.08
CA GLY A 11 -2.03 3.10 0.39
C GLY A 11 -1.78 2.44 1.73
N MET A 12 -0.53 2.07 1.95
CA MET A 12 -0.01 1.45 3.17
C MET A 12 1.38 2.04 3.41
N VAL A 13 1.67 2.42 4.66
CA VAL A 13 2.99 2.87 5.09
C VAL A 13 3.46 1.94 6.19
N TYR A 14 4.69 1.46 6.07
CA TYR A 14 5.28 0.52 7.00
C TYR A 14 6.42 1.20 7.75
N HIS A 15 6.54 0.84 9.02
CA HIS A 15 7.55 1.32 9.93
C HIS A 15 8.32 0.16 10.53
N GLY A 16 9.63 0.34 10.66
CA GLY A 16 10.52 -0.56 11.37
C GLY A 16 11.90 0.07 11.40
N GLU A 17 12.54 0.01 12.57
CA GLU A 17 13.81 0.70 12.84
C GLU A 17 13.69 2.24 12.64
N TYR A 18 14.47 2.81 11.72
CA TYR A 18 14.63 4.26 11.53
C TYR A 18 14.11 4.77 10.17
N HIS A 19 13.37 3.95 9.42
CA HIS A 19 12.99 4.27 8.05
C HIS A 19 11.61 3.75 7.67
N PHE A 20 10.80 4.60 7.06
CA PHE A 20 9.49 4.23 6.50
C PHE A 20 9.62 3.82 5.05
N ASN A 21 8.82 2.85 4.63
CA ASN A 21 8.55 2.58 3.22
C ASN A 21 7.03 2.51 2.98
N CYS A 22 6.62 2.48 1.72
CA CYS A 22 5.20 2.49 1.38
C CYS A 22 4.87 1.58 0.21
N ARG A 23 3.61 1.17 0.18
CA ARG A 23 2.94 0.54 -0.95
C ARG A 23 1.67 1.33 -1.28
N PHE A 24 1.38 1.54 -2.55
CA PHE A 24 0.14 2.17 -3.03
C PHE A 24 -0.56 1.27 -4.04
N ILE A 25 -1.89 1.39 -4.08
CA ILE A 25 -2.75 0.52 -4.87
C ILE A 25 -3.50 1.36 -5.89
N ASP A 26 -3.19 1.14 -7.16
CA ASP A 26 -3.86 1.85 -8.24
C ASP A 26 -5.29 1.33 -8.49
N LYS A 27 -5.98 1.92 -9.47
CA LYS A 27 -7.37 1.57 -9.79
C LYS A 27 -7.54 0.13 -10.29
N THR A 28 -6.49 -0.48 -10.84
CA THR A 28 -6.48 -1.88 -11.32
C THR A 28 -6.17 -2.88 -10.21
N GLY A 29 -5.78 -2.40 -9.02
CA GLY A 29 -5.37 -3.24 -7.91
C GLY A 29 -3.88 -3.57 -7.93
N THR A 30 -3.08 -2.97 -8.83
CA THR A 30 -1.63 -3.16 -8.84
C THR A 30 -1.01 -2.50 -7.62
N ILE A 31 -0.12 -3.23 -6.96
CA ILE A 31 0.65 -2.78 -5.80
C ILE A 31 1.99 -2.22 -6.29
N TRP A 32 2.27 -0.99 -5.89
CA TRP A 32 3.47 -0.26 -6.21
C TRP A 32 4.22 0.09 -4.94
N TYR A 33 5.52 -0.21 -4.88
CA TYR A 33 6.40 0.02 -3.74
C TYR A 33 7.34 1.21 -3.94
N ASN A 34 7.63 1.93 -2.86
CA ASN A 34 8.68 2.94 -2.80
C ASN A 34 9.28 3.04 -1.37
N ASP A 35 10.61 3.17 -1.27
CA ASP A 35 11.30 3.50 -0.02
C ASP A 35 12.09 4.81 -0.07
N GLY A 36 12.12 5.49 -1.21
CA GLY A 36 12.80 6.77 -1.39
C GLY A 36 14.34 6.68 -1.34
N ILE A 37 14.93 5.73 -0.60
CA ILE A 37 16.38 5.52 -0.52
C ILE A 37 16.86 4.74 -1.76
N SER A 38 16.29 3.56 -1.99
CA SER A 38 16.70 2.67 -3.07
C SER A 38 15.90 2.94 -4.34
N THR A 39 14.61 3.21 -4.19
CA THR A 39 13.72 3.47 -5.33
C THR A 39 13.77 4.91 -5.83
N GLY A 40 14.28 5.85 -5.01
CA GLY A 40 14.32 7.27 -5.34
C GLY A 40 12.93 7.81 -5.72
N ARG A 41 12.84 8.45 -6.89
CA ARG A 41 11.59 9.02 -7.41
C ARG A 41 10.68 8.01 -8.14
N GLN A 42 11.12 6.75 -8.27
CA GLN A 42 10.40 5.74 -9.03
C GLN A 42 9.67 4.77 -8.09
N CYS A 43 8.62 4.15 -8.61
CA CYS A 43 7.84 3.15 -7.91
C CYS A 43 8.04 1.81 -8.62
N VAL A 44 8.13 0.72 -7.85
CA VAL A 44 8.36 -0.63 -8.39
C VAL A 44 7.10 -1.47 -8.22
N ILE A 45 6.71 -2.20 -9.25
CA ILE A 45 5.56 -3.11 -9.18
C ILE A 45 5.93 -4.32 -8.31
N GLU A 46 5.11 -4.64 -7.32
CA GLU A 46 5.30 -5.80 -6.44
C GLU A 46 4.20 -6.88 -6.57
N GLY A 47 3.13 -6.59 -7.32
CA GLY A 47 2.07 -7.57 -7.58
C GLY A 47 0.68 -6.94 -7.66
N THR A 48 -0.34 -7.71 -7.33
CA THR A 48 -1.74 -7.26 -7.34
C THR A 48 -2.43 -7.60 -6.03
N LEU A 49 -3.33 -6.74 -5.57
CA LEU A 49 -4.06 -6.92 -4.31
C LEU A 49 -4.86 -8.22 -4.26
N SER A 50 -5.35 -8.72 -5.40
CA SER A 50 -6.10 -9.98 -5.46
C SER A 50 -5.24 -11.22 -5.22
N ASN A 51 -3.93 -11.11 -5.43
CA ASN A 51 -2.98 -12.22 -5.40
C ASN A 51 -1.96 -12.07 -4.26
N THR A 52 -2.16 -11.11 -3.36
CA THR A 52 -1.27 -10.86 -2.23
C THR A 52 -2.00 -11.16 -0.93
N ASP A 53 -1.42 -12.04 -0.12
CA ASP A 53 -1.97 -12.41 1.18
C ASP A 53 -1.93 -11.26 2.19
N MET A 54 -2.88 -11.25 3.12
CA MET A 54 -2.96 -10.23 4.18
C MET A 54 -1.70 -10.14 5.03
N THR A 55 -0.99 -11.25 5.26
CA THR A 55 0.27 -11.27 6.00
C THR A 55 1.37 -10.50 5.26
N ASP A 56 1.42 -10.60 3.93
CA ASP A 56 2.37 -9.80 3.12
C ASP A 56 1.90 -8.34 3.03
N LEU A 57 0.60 -8.08 2.94
CA LEU A 57 0.09 -6.71 2.96
C LEU A 57 0.40 -5.97 4.27
N THR A 58 0.50 -6.69 5.39
CA THR A 58 0.81 -6.12 6.71
C THR A 58 2.31 -6.08 7.02
N LYS A 59 3.16 -6.73 6.20
CA LYS A 59 4.62 -6.76 6.35
C LYS A 59 5.33 -6.44 5.05
N CYS A 60 6.16 -5.40 5.03
CA CYS A 60 6.92 -5.02 3.84
C CYS A 60 8.41 -4.93 4.15
N LYS A 61 9.20 -5.86 3.57
CA LYS A 61 10.68 -5.88 3.67
C LYS A 61 11.18 -5.72 5.12
N GLY A 62 10.63 -6.53 6.03
CA GLY A 62 11.01 -6.53 7.45
C GLY A 62 10.38 -5.41 8.30
N LYS A 63 9.41 -4.67 7.77
CA LYS A 63 8.69 -3.61 8.49
C LYS A 63 7.22 -3.96 8.64
N ASP A 64 6.61 -3.54 9.74
CA ASP A 64 5.18 -3.74 10.00
C ASP A 64 4.37 -2.53 9.56
N ILE A 65 3.12 -2.77 9.17
CA ILE A 65 2.21 -1.72 8.75
C ILE A 65 1.93 -0.75 9.91
N SER A 66 1.97 0.55 9.63
CA SER A 66 1.78 1.62 10.61
C SER A 66 0.62 2.55 10.25
N LEU A 67 0.33 2.68 8.96
CA LEU A 67 -0.76 3.50 8.44
C LEU A 67 -1.40 2.82 7.23
N VAL A 68 -2.73 2.88 7.17
CA VAL A 68 -3.53 2.42 6.03
C VAL A 68 -4.37 3.58 5.52
N ILE A 69 -4.33 3.79 4.20
CA ILE A 69 -5.02 4.89 3.52
C ILE A 69 -6.17 4.29 2.71
N TYR A 70 -7.38 4.72 3.04
CA TYR A 70 -8.58 4.43 2.28
C TYR A 70 -9.08 5.70 1.60
N ALA A 71 -9.47 5.58 0.33
CA ALA A 71 -10.04 6.68 -0.42
C ALA A 71 -11.31 6.27 -1.14
N ARG A 72 -12.19 7.23 -1.39
CA ARG A 72 -13.30 7.07 -2.32
C ARG A 72 -12.75 7.16 -3.73
N ARG A 73 -13.05 6.18 -4.57
CA ARG A 73 -12.78 6.25 -6.01
C ARG A 73 -13.94 6.99 -6.68
N TYR A 74 -13.62 7.99 -7.50
CA TYR A 74 -14.55 8.65 -8.40
C TYR A 74 -14.74 7.81 -9.65
#